data_AF-A0A947VET3-F1
#
_entry.id   AF-A0A947VET3-F1
#
_cell.length_a   1.000
_cell.length_b   1.000
_cell.length_c   1.000
_cell.angle_alpha   90.00
_cell.angle_beta   90.00
_cell.angle_gamma   90.00
#
_symmetry.space_group_name_H-M   'P 1'
#
loop_
_entity.id
_entity.type
_entity.pdbx_description
1 polymer ?
#
loop_
_entity_poly.entity_id
_entity_poly.type
_entity_poly.pdbx_seq_one_letter_code
_entity_poly.pdbx_strand_id
1 'polypeptide(L)' 'MKTIAIAGLLAFALSAVSCGTVTGAAVGAGAGAAIGAGTGYGAKEGALIGTGVGAAAGAIYDITK' A
#
# COMPACT_ATOMS: atom_id res chain seq x y z
N MET A 1 -10.11 -1.50 31.85
CA MET A 1 -10.53 -0.29 31.10
C MET A 1 -9.38 0.32 30.29
N LYS A 2 -8.19 0.56 30.89
CA LYS A 2 -7.02 1.15 30.19
C LYS A 2 -6.53 0.34 28.96
N THR A 3 -6.56 -1.00 29.04
CA THR A 3 -6.12 -1.92 27.97
C THR A 3 -7.04 -1.92 26.74
N ILE A 4 -8.34 -1.77 26.95
CA ILE A 4 -9.34 -1.69 25.87
C ILE A 4 -9.17 -0.39 25.07
N ALA A 5 -8.85 0.71 25.76
CA ALA A 5 -8.57 1.99 25.12
C ALA A 5 -7.30 1.95 24.25
N ILE A 6 -6.24 1.27 24.72
CA ILE A 6 -4.99 1.09 23.96
C ILE A 6 -5.22 0.19 22.74
N ALA A 7 -5.97 -0.89 22.89
CA ALA A 7 -6.33 -1.77 21.78
C ALA A 7 -7.18 -1.05 20.71
N GLY A 8 -8.14 -0.21 21.14
CA GLY A 8 -8.95 0.60 20.24
C GLY A 8 -8.13 1.65 19.47
N LEU A 9 -7.16 2.29 20.14
CA LEU A 9 -6.26 3.26 19.51
C LEU A 9 -5.32 2.58 18.49
N LEU A 10 -4.82 1.40 18.81
CA LEU A 10 -4.02 0.59 17.88
C LEU A 10 -4.84 0.17 16.66
N ALA A 11 -6.07 -0.31 16.86
CA ALA A 11 -6.94 -0.68 15.74
C ALA A 11 -7.24 0.52 14.82
N PHE A 12 -7.48 1.70 15.41
CA PHE A 12 -7.68 2.95 14.66
C PHE A 12 -6.43 3.37 13.88
N ALA A 13 -5.26 3.29 14.51
CA ALA A 13 -3.98 3.58 13.86
C ALA A 13 -3.70 2.59 12.71
N LEU A 14 -3.95 1.29 12.89
CA LEU A 14 -3.81 0.30 11.82
C LEU A 14 -4.79 0.55 10.66
N SER A 15 -6.02 0.99 10.95
CA SER A 15 -6.98 1.34 9.90
C SER A 15 -6.66 2.65 9.17
N ALA A 16 -6.00 3.60 9.82
CA ALA A 16 -5.49 4.79 9.14
C ALA A 16 -4.35 4.42 8.18
N VAL A 17 -3.40 3.59 8.65
CA VAL A 17 -2.24 3.10 7.87
C VAL A 17 -2.62 2.16 6.73
N SER A 18 -3.83 1.59 6.75
CA SER A 18 -4.28 0.73 5.66
C SER A 18 -4.77 1.52 4.45
N CYS A 19 -5.20 2.79 4.61
CA CYS A 19 -5.75 3.56 3.49
C CYS A 19 -4.68 3.95 2.47
N GLY A 20 -3.55 4.50 2.92
CA GLY A 20 -2.42 4.84 2.07
C GLY A 20 -1.74 3.58 1.52
N THR A 21 -1.56 2.54 2.32
CA THR A 21 -1.01 1.25 1.87
C THR A 21 -1.86 0.61 0.76
N VAL A 22 -3.18 0.50 0.93
CA VAL A 22 -4.08 -0.12 -0.05
C VAL A 22 -4.17 0.74 -1.31
N THR A 23 -4.29 2.07 -1.16
CA THR A 23 -4.33 2.99 -2.30
C THR A 23 -3.01 2.96 -3.08
N GLY A 24 -1.89 3.01 -2.37
CA GLY A 24 -0.56 2.92 -2.94
C GLY A 24 -0.35 1.60 -3.68
N ALA A 25 -0.75 0.48 -3.08
CA ALA A 25 -0.71 -0.83 -3.72
C ALA A 25 -1.54 -0.87 -5.01
N ALA A 26 -2.76 -0.30 -5.00
CA ALA A 26 -3.63 -0.28 -6.17
C ALA A 26 -3.07 0.59 -7.32
N VAL A 27 -2.61 1.80 -7.01
CA VAL A 27 -1.98 2.70 -8.00
C VAL A 27 -0.68 2.08 -8.54
N GLY A 28 0.13 1.53 -7.64
CA GLY A 28 1.35 0.83 -7.98
C GLY A 28 1.10 -0.38 -8.88
N ALA A 29 0.06 -1.19 -8.60
CA ALA A 29 -0.36 -2.30 -9.45
C ALA A 29 -0.70 -1.83 -10.86
N GLY A 30 -1.53 -0.79 -10.98
CA GLY A 30 -1.99 -0.27 -12.27
C GLY A 30 -0.86 0.30 -13.12
N ALA A 31 -0.04 1.17 -12.52
CA ALA A 31 1.12 1.76 -13.19
C ALA A 31 2.18 0.70 -13.54
N GLY A 32 2.48 -0.19 -12.60
CA GLY A 32 3.42 -1.28 -12.79
C GLY A 32 2.96 -2.25 -13.88
N ALA A 33 1.67 -2.58 -13.95
CA ALA A 33 1.10 -3.40 -15.02
C ALA A 33 1.26 -2.74 -16.39
N ALA A 34 0.99 -1.44 -16.49
CA ALA A 34 1.14 -0.69 -17.74
C ALA A 34 2.60 -0.66 -18.22
N ILE A 35 3.55 -0.41 -17.31
CA ILE A 35 4.98 -0.41 -17.62
C ILE A 35 5.44 -1.83 -18.01
N GLY A 36 5.03 -2.85 -17.26
CA GLY A 36 5.37 -4.25 -17.55
C GLY A 36 4.81 -4.72 -18.90
N ALA A 37 3.61 -4.27 -19.28
CA ALA A 37 3.05 -4.52 -20.60
C ALA A 37 3.82 -3.78 -21.71
N GLY A 38 4.18 -2.51 -21.50
CA GLY A 38 4.86 -1.68 -22.50
C GLY A 38 6.34 -2.00 -22.73
N THR A 39 7.02 -2.56 -21.73
CA THR A 39 8.47 -2.87 -21.77
C THR A 39 8.77 -4.33 -22.13
N GLY A 40 7.74 -5.18 -22.24
CA GLY A 40 7.90 -6.60 -22.52
C GLY A 40 8.27 -7.48 -21.30
N TYR A 41 8.42 -6.90 -20.11
CA TYR A 41 8.65 -7.63 -18.85
C TYR A 41 7.41 -8.40 -18.35
N GLY A 42 6.24 -8.11 -18.92
CA GLY A 42 4.97 -8.76 -18.60
C GLY A 42 4.17 -7.95 -17.57
N ALA A 43 2.88 -7.76 -17.87
CA ALA A 43 1.96 -6.98 -17.03
C ALA A 43 1.87 -7.52 -15.59
N LYS A 44 1.92 -8.85 -15.43
CA LYS A 44 1.87 -9.49 -14.11
C LYS A 44 3.08 -9.16 -13.22
N GLU A 45 4.27 -9.18 -13.79
CA GLU A 45 5.52 -8.95 -13.06
C GLU A 45 5.60 -7.48 -12.66
N GLY A 46 5.29 -6.60 -13.62
CA GLY A 46 5.21 -5.16 -13.37
C GLY A 46 4.14 -4.81 -12.35
N ALA A 47 2.97 -5.46 -12.39
CA ALA A 47 1.92 -5.27 -11.39
C ALA A 47 2.39 -5.69 -9.99
N LEU A 48 3.06 -6.84 -9.85
CA LEU A 48 3.55 -7.35 -8.57
C LEU A 48 4.67 -6.48 -7.96
N ILE A 49 5.59 -5.98 -8.79
CA ILE A 49 6.61 -5.05 -8.31
C ILE A 49 5.97 -3.70 -7.97
N GLY A 50 5.06 -3.24 -8.83
CA GLY A 50 4.31 -2.01 -8.63
C GLY A 50 3.45 -2.03 -7.36
N THR A 51 2.74 -3.12 -7.06
CA THR A 51 1.99 -3.27 -5.79
C THR A 51 2.92 -3.18 -4.60
N GLY A 52 4.08 -3.84 -4.64
CA GLY A 52 5.06 -3.83 -3.55
C GLY A 52 5.61 -2.43 -3.27
N VAL A 53 6.07 -1.72 -4.31
CA VAL A 53 6.59 -0.35 -4.17
C VAL A 53 5.49 0.61 -3.76
N GLY A 54 4.31 0.51 -4.37
CA GLY A 54 3.16 1.35 -4.06
C GLY A 54 2.65 1.15 -2.63
N ALA A 55 2.59 -0.10 -2.16
CA ALA A 55 2.23 -0.42 -0.77
C ALA A 55 3.24 0.16 0.22
N ALA A 56 4.54 0.02 -0.06
CA ALA A 56 5.60 0.58 0.78
C ALA A 56 5.54 2.11 0.84
N ALA A 57 5.34 2.77 -0.31
CA ALA A 57 5.19 4.22 -0.37
C ALA A 57 3.93 4.69 0.38
N GLY A 58 2.83 3.95 0.25
CA GLY A 58 1.58 4.19 0.99
C GLY A 58 1.76 4.07 2.50
N ALA A 59 2.43 3.02 2.96
CA ALA A 59 2.74 2.82 4.38
C ALA A 59 3.64 3.93 4.94
N ILE A 60 4.65 4.38 4.18
CA ILE A 60 5.50 5.51 4.59
C ILE A 60 4.68 6.80 4.64
N TYR A 61 3.78 7.02 3.68
CA TYR A 61 2.91 8.20 3.66
C TYR A 61 2.03 8.26 4.90
N ASP A 62 1.41 7.15 5.29
CA ASP A 62 0.59 7.08 6.51
C ASP A 62 1.39 7.24 7.81
N ILE A 63 2.70 6.94 7.81
CA ILE A 63 3.59 7.16 8.97
C ILE A 63 4.05 8.62 9.04
N THR A 64 4.27 9.26 7.89
CA THR A 64 4.85 10.61 7.82
C THR A 64 3.82 11.72 7.82
N LYS A 65 2.54 11.41 7.65
CA LYS A 65 1.47 12.38 7.47
C LYS A 65 0.20 11.96 8.19
#